data_AF-A0A2J8T4T4-F1
#
_entry.id   AF-A0A2J8T4T4-F1
#
_cell.length_a   1.000
_cell.length_b   1.000
_cell.length_c   1.000
_cell.angle_alpha   90.00
_cell.angle_beta   90.00
_cell.angle_gamma   90.00
#
_symmetry.space_group_name_H-M   'P 1'
#
loop_
_entity.id
_entity.type
_entity.pdbx_description
1 polymer ?
#
loop_
_entity_poly.entity_id
_entity_poly.type
_entity_poly.pdbx_seq_one_letter_code
_entity_poly.pdbx_strand_id
1 'polypeptide(L)'
;MLASPEPKGLVPFTKESFELIKQHIAKTHNEEHEEEDLKPNPDLEVGKELPFIYGNISHGMVSEPLEDVDPYYYKKTNTFIVLNKNRTIFRFNAASILCTLSPFNCIRRTTIKVLVHPFFRLFILISVLIDCIFMSLTNLPKWRPVLENTLLGIYTFEILVKLFARGVWAGSFSFLGDPWNWLDFSITVFEVIIRYSPLDFIPMLQTARTLRILKIIPLNQGLKSLVGVLIHCLKKLIGVIILTLFFLSIFSLIGMGFFMGNLKHKCFRWPQENENETLHNRTGNPYYIRETENFYYLEGERYALLCGNRTDAGQCPEGYVCVKAGINPDQGFTNFDSFGWALFALFRLMAQDYPEVLYHQILYASGKVYMIFFVVVSFLFSFYMASLFLGILAMAYEEEKQ
;
A
#
# COMPACT_ATOMS: atom_id res chain seq x y z
N MET A 1 -6.96 -38.62 -20.80
CA MET A 1 -5.50 -38.79 -20.93
C MET A 1 -5.08 -38.09 -22.22
N LEU A 2 -4.86 -36.77 -22.18
CA LEU A 2 -4.17 -36.08 -23.27
C LEU A 2 -2.67 -36.27 -23.02
N ALA A 3 -1.97 -36.82 -24.00
CA ALA A 3 -0.52 -36.96 -23.96
C ALA A 3 0.09 -35.56 -23.76
N SER A 4 0.88 -35.41 -22.68
CA SER A 4 1.75 -34.24 -22.52
C SER A 4 2.61 -34.14 -23.79
N PRO A 5 2.66 -32.98 -24.46
CA PRO A 5 3.57 -32.82 -25.59
C PRO A 5 5.00 -33.10 -25.10
N GLU A 6 5.76 -33.87 -25.87
CA GLU A 6 7.17 -34.14 -25.59
C GLU A 6 7.90 -32.80 -25.35
N PRO A 7 8.75 -32.69 -24.31
CA PRO A 7 9.40 -31.44 -23.98
C PRO A 7 10.30 -31.02 -25.14
N LYS A 8 9.96 -29.90 -25.80
CA LYS A 8 10.80 -29.28 -26.82
C LYS A 8 12.14 -28.89 -26.16
N GLY A 9 13.25 -29.35 -26.75
CA GLY A 9 14.59 -28.93 -26.33
C GLY A 9 14.84 -27.44 -26.59
N LEU A 10 15.88 -26.89 -25.98
CA LEU A 10 16.27 -25.49 -26.16
C LEU A 10 16.78 -25.22 -27.58
N VAL A 11 16.04 -24.42 -28.36
CA VAL A 11 16.38 -24.02 -29.73
C VAL A 11 16.73 -22.52 -29.75
N PRO A 12 17.80 -22.10 -30.45
CA PRO A 12 18.14 -20.69 -30.60
C PRO A 12 17.09 -19.94 -31.42
N PHE A 13 16.76 -18.71 -31.01
CA PHE A 13 15.78 -17.88 -31.69
C PHE A 13 16.38 -17.26 -32.95
N THR A 14 15.96 -17.74 -34.13
CA THR A 14 16.44 -17.26 -35.43
C THR A 14 15.42 -16.38 -36.14
N LYS A 15 15.82 -15.73 -37.25
CA LYS A 15 14.90 -14.98 -38.11
C LYS A 15 13.82 -15.88 -38.72
N GLU A 16 14.18 -17.12 -39.06
CA GLU A 16 13.27 -18.14 -39.57
C GLU A 16 12.25 -18.54 -38.50
N SER A 17 12.70 -18.76 -37.26
CA SER A 17 11.82 -18.98 -36.10
C SER A 17 10.81 -17.84 -35.92
N PHE A 18 11.25 -16.59 -36.07
CA PHE A 18 10.38 -15.41 -35.94
C PHE A 18 9.33 -15.35 -37.06
N GLU A 19 9.69 -15.66 -38.31
CA GLU A 19 8.76 -15.70 -39.43
C GLU A 19 7.73 -16.83 -39.28
N LEU A 20 8.16 -18.01 -38.83
CA LEU A 20 7.28 -19.15 -38.56
C LEU A 20 6.24 -18.83 -37.47
N ILE A 21 6.66 -18.20 -36.37
CA ILE A 21 5.73 -17.81 -35.29
C ILE A 21 4.74 -16.76 -35.81
N LYS A 22 5.20 -15.79 -36.61
CA LYS A 22 4.33 -14.77 -37.21
C LYS A 22 3.29 -15.38 -38.17
N GLN A 23 3.70 -16.35 -38.99
CA GLN A 23 2.80 -17.09 -39.88
C GLN A 23 1.78 -17.91 -39.08
N HIS A 24 2.20 -18.59 -38.02
CA HIS A 24 1.29 -19.30 -37.13
C HIS A 24 0.26 -18.37 -36.49
N ILE A 25 0.67 -17.23 -35.92
CA ILE A 25 -0.26 -16.27 -35.30
C ILE A 25 -1.24 -15.70 -36.34
N ALA A 26 -0.78 -15.40 -37.56
CA ALA A 26 -1.66 -14.95 -38.64
C ALA A 26 -2.67 -16.02 -39.07
N LYS A 27 -2.27 -17.30 -39.05
CA LYS A 27 -3.16 -18.43 -39.35
C LYS A 27 -4.19 -18.65 -38.24
N THR A 28 -3.77 -18.63 -36.98
CA THR A 28 -4.65 -18.76 -35.81
C THR A 28 -5.65 -17.62 -35.70
N HIS A 29 -5.32 -16.42 -36.15
CA HIS A 29 -6.28 -15.31 -36.22
C HIS A 29 -7.33 -15.45 -37.32
N ASN A 30 -7.06 -16.22 -38.38
CA ASN A 30 -7.98 -16.42 -39.51
C ASN A 30 -8.86 -17.67 -39.35
N GLU A 31 -8.44 -18.64 -38.54
CA GLU A 31 -9.18 -19.86 -38.24
C GLU A 31 -9.77 -19.73 -36.81
N GLU A 32 -11.04 -19.31 -36.68
CA GLU A 32 -11.78 -19.20 -35.39
C GLU A 32 -12.08 -20.56 -34.71
N HIS A 33 -11.26 -21.60 -34.94
CA HIS A 33 -11.56 -22.95 -34.47
C HIS A 33 -10.67 -23.44 -33.31
N GLU A 34 -11.36 -23.74 -32.21
CA GLU A 34 -10.94 -24.52 -31.03
C GLU A 34 -9.76 -23.94 -30.24
N GLU A 35 -10.03 -22.89 -29.45
CA GLU A 35 -9.16 -22.52 -28.35
C GLU A 35 -9.13 -23.67 -27.33
N GLU A 36 -8.11 -24.54 -27.39
CA GLU A 36 -7.63 -25.16 -26.16
C GLU A 36 -7.37 -24.02 -25.17
N ASP A 37 -8.04 -24.03 -24.01
CA ASP A 37 -7.80 -23.16 -22.85
C ASP A 37 -6.38 -23.40 -22.29
N LEU A 38 -5.36 -23.11 -23.10
CA LEU A 38 -3.97 -23.15 -22.70
C LEU A 38 -3.81 -22.06 -21.65
N LYS A 39 -3.52 -22.48 -20.42
CA LYS A 39 -3.14 -21.60 -19.33
C LYS A 39 -1.61 -21.55 -19.25
N PRO A 40 -1.01 -20.41 -18.88
CA PRO A 40 0.43 -20.32 -18.68
C PRO A 40 0.87 -21.32 -17.61
N ASN A 41 1.99 -22.02 -17.86
CA ASN A 41 2.49 -23.02 -16.94
C ASN A 41 3.15 -22.36 -15.71
N PRO A 42 2.71 -22.66 -14.46
CA PRO A 42 3.28 -22.06 -13.25
C PRO A 42 4.77 -22.36 -13.06
N ASP A 43 5.27 -23.50 -13.54
CA ASP A 43 6.68 -23.88 -13.39
C ASP A 43 7.61 -23.09 -14.32
N LEU A 44 7.05 -22.48 -15.37
CA LEU A 44 7.78 -21.69 -16.35
C LEU A 44 7.62 -20.19 -16.13
N GLU A 45 7.21 -19.73 -14.95
CA GLU A 45 7.06 -18.29 -14.68
C GLU A 45 8.39 -17.50 -14.76
N VAL A 46 8.29 -16.21 -15.12
CA VAL A 46 9.47 -15.33 -15.22
C VAL A 46 10.17 -15.25 -13.86
N GLY A 47 11.48 -15.49 -13.85
CA GLY A 47 12.29 -15.46 -12.63
C GLY A 47 12.40 -16.80 -11.90
N LYS A 48 11.69 -17.85 -12.32
CA LYS A 48 11.93 -19.23 -11.87
C LYS A 48 13.08 -19.88 -12.64
N GLU A 49 13.64 -20.93 -12.06
CA GLU A 49 14.66 -21.76 -12.71
C GLU A 49 14.00 -22.74 -13.68
N LEU A 50 14.54 -22.84 -14.90
CA LEU A 50 14.04 -23.76 -15.90
C LEU A 50 14.25 -25.21 -15.43
N PRO A 51 13.20 -26.05 -15.42
CA PRO A 51 13.33 -27.47 -15.06
C PRO A 51 14.36 -28.20 -15.93
N PHE A 52 15.03 -29.22 -15.37
CA PHE A 52 16.01 -30.05 -16.09
C PHE A 52 15.41 -30.85 -17.27
N ILE A 53 14.08 -31.01 -17.31
CA ILE A 53 13.34 -31.74 -18.33
C ILE A 53 13.56 -31.15 -19.75
N TYR A 54 13.85 -29.85 -19.85
CA TYR A 54 14.03 -29.15 -21.13
C TYR A 54 15.46 -29.16 -21.68
N GLY A 55 16.37 -29.93 -21.07
CA GLY A 55 17.74 -30.13 -21.53
C GLY A 55 18.79 -29.25 -20.83
N ASN A 56 20.06 -29.59 -21.05
CA ASN A 56 21.20 -28.92 -20.43
C ASN A 56 21.60 -27.65 -21.20
N ILE A 57 21.99 -26.60 -20.46
CA ILE A 57 22.45 -25.34 -21.06
C ILE A 57 23.90 -25.50 -21.53
N SER A 58 24.13 -25.36 -22.83
CA SER A 58 25.49 -25.25 -23.38
C SER A 58 26.06 -23.84 -23.14
N HIS A 59 27.39 -23.72 -22.98
CA HIS A 59 28.04 -22.43 -22.71
C HIS A 59 27.75 -21.33 -23.75
N GLY A 60 27.40 -21.71 -24.99
CA GLY A 60 27.05 -20.77 -26.07
C GLY A 60 25.59 -20.27 -26.05
N MET A 61 24.72 -20.84 -25.20
CA MET A 61 23.29 -20.50 -25.13
C MET A 61 22.95 -19.53 -23.99
N VAL A 62 23.91 -19.21 -23.11
CA VAL A 62 23.71 -18.30 -21.98
C VAL A 62 23.61 -16.85 -22.47
N SER A 63 22.58 -16.14 -22.02
CA SER A 63 22.31 -14.75 -22.42
C SER A 63 22.09 -14.55 -23.93
N GLU A 64 21.74 -15.62 -24.64
CA GLU A 64 21.31 -15.60 -26.03
C GLU A 64 19.79 -15.81 -26.12
N PRO A 65 19.13 -15.26 -27.16
CA PRO A 65 17.69 -15.43 -27.35
C PRO A 65 17.39 -16.87 -27.80
N LEU A 66 16.47 -17.53 -27.09
CA LEU A 66 15.99 -18.88 -27.32
C LEU A 66 14.48 -18.86 -27.60
N GLU A 67 13.97 -19.86 -28.30
CA GLU A 67 12.53 -20.03 -28.51
C GLU A 67 11.78 -20.24 -27.19
N ASP A 68 10.55 -19.75 -27.11
CA ASP A 68 9.72 -19.95 -25.92
C ASP A 68 9.31 -21.42 -25.81
N VAL A 69 9.60 -22.01 -24.66
CA VAL A 69 9.37 -23.43 -24.35
C VAL A 69 7.91 -23.66 -23.94
N ASP A 70 7.24 -22.64 -23.43
CA ASP A 70 5.85 -22.74 -22.99
C ASP A 70 4.90 -22.74 -24.20
N PRO A 71 4.09 -23.79 -24.41
CA PRO A 71 3.14 -23.87 -25.51
C PRO A 71 2.15 -22.72 -25.56
N TYR A 72 1.75 -22.18 -24.40
CA TYR A 72 0.85 -21.02 -24.33
C TYR A 72 1.50 -19.79 -24.97
N TYR A 73 2.70 -19.45 -24.52
CA TYR A 73 3.41 -18.27 -24.99
C TYR A 73 3.88 -18.45 -26.43
N TYR A 74 4.38 -19.62 -26.81
CA TYR A 74 4.81 -19.93 -28.18
C TYR A 74 3.67 -19.82 -29.21
N LYS A 75 2.45 -20.24 -28.86
CA LYS A 75 1.29 -20.22 -29.78
C LYS A 75 0.54 -18.89 -29.78
N LYS A 76 0.33 -18.25 -28.63
CA LYS A 76 -0.51 -17.05 -28.51
C LYS A 76 0.27 -15.74 -28.57
N THR A 77 1.58 -15.73 -28.33
CA THR A 77 2.37 -14.50 -28.26
C THR A 77 3.71 -14.60 -28.98
N ASN A 78 4.16 -13.51 -29.60
CA ASN A 78 5.49 -13.43 -30.20
C ASN A 78 6.56 -13.27 -29.10
N THR A 79 6.90 -14.29 -28.31
CA THR A 79 7.89 -14.18 -27.23
C THR A 79 9.13 -15.01 -27.47
N PHE A 80 10.24 -14.59 -26.85
CA PHE A 80 11.48 -15.37 -26.77
C PHE A 80 11.98 -15.36 -25.32
N ILE A 81 12.71 -16.41 -24.96
CA ILE A 81 13.31 -16.59 -23.63
C ILE A 81 14.79 -16.27 -23.70
N VAL A 82 15.32 -15.69 -22.62
CA VAL A 82 16.76 -15.59 -22.38
C VAL A 82 17.06 -16.19 -21.02
N LEU A 83 18.07 -17.05 -20.97
CA LEU A 83 18.48 -17.75 -19.75
C LEU A 83 19.77 -17.16 -19.20
N ASN A 84 19.84 -17.02 -17.88
CA ASN A 84 21.09 -16.72 -17.17
C ASN A 84 21.89 -18.01 -16.89
N LYS A 85 23.11 -17.89 -16.37
CA LYS A 85 23.96 -19.01 -15.91
C LYS A 85 23.25 -19.93 -14.92
N ASN A 86 22.37 -19.38 -14.09
CA ASN A 86 21.58 -20.12 -13.10
C ASN A 86 20.24 -20.65 -13.68
N ARG A 87 20.11 -20.77 -15.01
CA ARG A 87 18.89 -21.24 -15.71
C ARG A 87 17.62 -20.43 -15.42
N THR A 88 17.74 -19.20 -14.94
CA THR A 88 16.56 -18.35 -14.65
C THR A 88 15.94 -17.80 -15.94
N ILE A 89 14.61 -17.90 -16.03
CA ILE A 89 13.84 -17.56 -17.24
C ILE A 89 13.55 -16.06 -17.29
N PHE A 90 14.00 -15.39 -18.36
CA PHE A 90 13.57 -14.03 -18.72
C PHE A 90 12.83 -14.04 -20.04
N ARG A 91 11.57 -13.59 -20.04
CA ARG A 91 10.76 -13.47 -21.27
C ARG A 91 10.79 -12.07 -21.83
N PHE A 92 10.85 -11.97 -23.15
CA PHE A 92 10.82 -10.72 -23.90
C PHE A 92 9.88 -10.86 -25.10
N ASN A 93 9.26 -9.76 -25.52
CA ASN A 93 8.46 -9.75 -26.74
C ASN A 93 9.36 -9.59 -27.98
N ALA A 94 9.20 -10.44 -28.99
CA ALA A 94 9.88 -10.38 -30.28
C ALA A 94 9.35 -9.25 -31.20
N ALA A 95 8.25 -8.58 -30.82
CA ALA A 95 7.71 -7.46 -31.58
C ALA A 95 8.71 -6.28 -31.69
N SER A 96 8.67 -5.62 -32.86
CA SER A 96 9.55 -4.49 -33.17
C SER A 96 9.19 -3.27 -32.32
N ILE A 97 10.19 -2.69 -31.68
CA ILE A 97 10.05 -1.44 -30.92
C ILE A 97 10.17 -0.30 -31.93
N LEU A 98 9.15 0.57 -32.00
CA LEU A 98 9.20 1.82 -32.77
C LEU A 98 9.61 1.62 -34.24
N CYS A 99 9.12 0.54 -34.89
CA CYS A 99 9.40 0.17 -36.28
C CYS A 99 10.90 0.03 -36.68
N THR A 100 11.86 0.16 -35.75
CA THR A 100 13.29 0.29 -36.07
C THR A 100 14.20 -0.64 -35.25
N LEU A 101 13.77 -1.08 -34.07
CA LEU A 101 14.55 -1.98 -33.19
C LEU A 101 13.97 -3.39 -33.17
N SER A 102 14.30 -4.14 -34.22
CA SER A 102 14.11 -5.58 -34.31
C SER A 102 14.86 -6.31 -33.19
N PRO A 103 14.39 -7.47 -32.67
CA PRO A 103 15.10 -8.31 -31.70
C PRO A 103 16.55 -8.64 -32.12
N PHE A 104 16.86 -8.55 -33.42
CA PHE A 104 18.17 -8.83 -33.98
C PHE A 104 19.15 -7.64 -34.02
N ASN A 105 18.73 -6.43 -33.60
CA ASN A 105 19.63 -5.29 -33.58
C ASN A 105 20.69 -5.42 -32.48
N CYS A 106 21.94 -5.07 -32.80
CA CYS A 106 23.08 -5.15 -31.88
C CYS A 106 22.83 -4.41 -30.56
N ILE A 107 22.20 -3.22 -30.63
CA ILE A 107 21.87 -2.41 -29.45
C ILE A 107 20.96 -3.21 -28.51
N ARG A 108 19.85 -3.74 -29.02
CA ARG A 108 18.88 -4.50 -28.22
C ARG A 108 19.48 -5.78 -27.64
N ARG A 109 20.30 -6.51 -28.40
CA ARG A 109 21.01 -7.70 -27.92
C ARG A 109 21.97 -7.37 -26.79
N THR A 110 22.74 -6.29 -26.92
CA THR A 110 23.63 -5.81 -25.84
C THR A 110 22.83 -5.39 -24.61
N THR A 111 21.74 -4.64 -24.77
CA THR A 111 20.89 -4.21 -23.65
C THR A 111 20.26 -5.39 -22.92
N ILE A 112 19.79 -6.41 -23.64
CA ILE A 112 19.28 -7.66 -23.04
C ILE A 112 20.39 -8.38 -22.26
N LYS A 113 21.60 -8.49 -22.82
CA LYS A 113 22.74 -9.09 -22.13
C LYS A 113 23.10 -8.33 -20.84
N VAL A 114 23.07 -7.00 -20.87
CA VAL A 114 23.30 -6.14 -19.69
C VAL A 114 22.20 -6.35 -18.64
N LEU A 115 20.93 -6.36 -19.04
CA LEU A 115 19.78 -6.51 -18.15
C LEU A 115 19.74 -7.87 -17.44
N VAL A 116 20.11 -8.94 -18.14
CA VAL A 116 20.14 -10.31 -17.62
C VAL A 116 21.37 -10.54 -16.72
N HIS A 117 22.41 -9.72 -16.86
CA HIS A 117 23.65 -9.89 -16.12
C HIS A 117 23.44 -9.72 -14.59
N PRO A 118 23.87 -10.68 -13.74
CA PRO A 118 23.68 -10.58 -12.28
C PRO A 118 24.35 -9.35 -11.66
N PHE A 119 25.52 -8.93 -12.17
CA PHE A 119 26.18 -7.69 -11.72
C PHE A 119 25.33 -6.44 -11.92
N PHE A 120 24.51 -6.36 -12.97
CA PHE A 120 23.65 -5.19 -13.18
C PHE A 120 22.60 -5.09 -12.07
N ARG A 121 21.97 -6.23 -11.70
CA ARG A 121 21.03 -6.29 -10.56
C ARG A 121 21.69 -5.95 -9.24
N LEU A 122 22.88 -6.51 -9.00
CA LEU A 122 23.65 -6.26 -7.79
C LEU A 122 24.05 -4.78 -7.67
N PHE A 123 24.45 -4.16 -8.79
CA PHE A 123 24.81 -2.75 -8.85
C PHE A 123 23.65 -1.84 -8.42
N ILE A 124 22.46 -2.02 -9.02
CA ILE A 124 21.27 -1.24 -8.64
C ILE A 124 20.89 -1.50 -7.18
N LEU A 125 20.93 -2.75 -6.72
CA LEU A 125 20.63 -3.09 -5.33
C LEU A 125 21.57 -2.36 -4.35
N ILE A 126 22.87 -2.35 -4.63
CA ILE A 126 23.86 -1.62 -3.82
C ILE A 126 23.57 -0.12 -3.84
N SER A 127 23.25 0.47 -5.00
CA SER A 127 22.87 1.89 -5.11
C SER A 127 21.66 2.23 -4.23
N VAL A 128 20.61 1.39 -4.23
CA VAL A 128 19.43 1.59 -3.39
C VAL A 128 19.76 1.45 -1.90
N LEU A 129 20.58 0.47 -1.52
CA LEU A 129 21.00 0.30 -0.12
C LEU A 129 21.82 1.49 0.39
N ILE A 130 22.75 1.98 -0.45
CA ILE A 130 23.53 3.18 -0.14
C ILE A 130 22.57 4.36 0.09
N ASP A 131 21.59 4.54 -0.79
CA ASP A 131 20.60 5.62 -0.69
C ASP A 131 19.76 5.55 0.60
N CYS A 132 19.35 4.35 1.01
CA CYS A 132 18.67 4.12 2.30
C CYS A 132 19.52 4.53 3.50
N ILE A 133 20.81 4.19 3.49
CA ILE A 133 21.75 4.59 4.56
C ILE A 133 21.85 6.12 4.60
N PHE A 134 22.01 6.77 3.45
CA PHE A 134 22.08 8.23 3.38
C PHE A 134 20.79 8.94 3.82
N MET A 135 19.62 8.32 3.64
CA MET A 135 18.35 8.85 4.18
C MET A 135 18.30 8.86 5.70
N SER A 136 18.91 7.87 6.35
CA SER A 136 18.91 7.76 7.81
C SER A 136 19.86 8.76 8.49
N LEU A 137 20.83 9.32 7.75
CA LEU A 137 21.78 10.29 8.28
C LEU A 137 21.12 11.67 8.49
N THR A 138 21.04 12.08 9.76
CA THR A 138 20.48 13.36 10.21
C THR A 138 21.36 14.56 9.83
N ASN A 139 22.69 14.37 9.81
CA ASN A 139 23.63 15.41 9.39
C ASN A 139 23.77 15.42 7.87
N LEU A 140 23.55 16.59 7.25
CA LEU A 140 23.64 16.77 5.80
C LEU A 140 25.09 17.07 5.38
N PRO A 141 25.82 16.12 4.75
CA PRO A 141 27.11 16.45 4.15
C PRO A 141 26.90 17.37 2.95
N LYS A 142 27.84 18.31 2.73
CA LYS A 142 27.81 19.24 1.58
C LYS A 142 27.75 18.52 0.21
N TRP A 143 28.20 17.26 0.16
CA TRP A 143 28.22 16.41 -1.04
C TRP A 143 26.90 15.64 -1.29
N ARG A 144 25.89 15.75 -0.42
CA ARG A 144 24.57 15.11 -0.59
C ARG A 144 23.92 15.35 -1.97
N PRO A 145 23.79 16.59 -2.48
CA PRO A 145 23.11 16.81 -3.76
C PRO A 145 23.87 16.19 -4.94
N VAL A 146 25.19 16.06 -4.85
CA VAL A 146 26.01 15.41 -5.88
C VAL A 146 25.71 13.91 -5.92
N LEU A 147 25.62 13.29 -4.74
CA LEU A 147 25.27 11.88 -4.62
C LEU A 147 23.83 11.61 -5.09
N GLU A 148 22.86 12.44 -4.67
CA GLU A 148 21.46 12.31 -5.09
C GLU A 148 21.32 12.41 -6.62
N ASN A 149 22.01 13.36 -7.26
CA ASN A 149 22.03 13.48 -8.72
C ASN A 149 22.69 12.25 -9.38
N THR A 150 23.75 11.70 -8.78
CA THR A 150 24.42 10.50 -9.29
C THR A 150 23.49 9.28 -9.22
N LEU A 151 22.79 9.09 -8.09
CA LEU A 151 21.82 8.03 -7.90
C LEU A 151 20.63 8.16 -8.85
N LEU A 152 20.11 9.38 -9.04
CA LEU A 152 19.07 9.65 -10.03
C LEU A 152 19.53 9.30 -11.45
N GLY A 153 20.78 9.61 -11.80
CA GLY A 153 21.42 9.18 -13.05
C GLY A 153 21.45 7.65 -13.21
N ILE A 154 21.80 6.93 -12.14
CA ILE A 154 21.81 5.45 -12.14
C ILE A 154 20.40 4.88 -12.37
N TYR A 155 19.38 5.41 -11.70
CA TYR A 155 18.00 4.93 -11.86
C TYR A 155 17.40 5.28 -13.21
N THR A 156 17.66 6.47 -13.74
CA THR A 156 17.26 6.83 -15.11
C THR A 156 17.94 5.94 -16.15
N PHE A 157 19.22 5.61 -15.96
CA PHE A 157 19.92 4.65 -16.79
C PHE A 157 19.30 3.24 -16.73
N GLU A 158 18.89 2.78 -15.54
CA GLU A 158 18.20 1.50 -15.39
C GLU A 158 16.90 1.43 -16.20
N ILE A 159 16.05 2.46 -16.08
CA ILE A 159 14.79 2.55 -16.83
C ILE A 159 15.08 2.54 -18.33
N LEU A 160 16.10 3.26 -18.78
CA LEU A 160 16.49 3.31 -20.19
C LEU A 160 16.94 1.93 -20.71
N VAL A 161 17.75 1.18 -19.94
CA VAL A 161 18.12 -0.20 -20.26
C VAL A 161 16.89 -1.11 -20.34
N LYS A 162 15.96 -1.01 -19.38
CA LYS A 162 14.71 -1.82 -19.40
C LYS A 162 13.83 -1.47 -20.61
N LEU A 163 13.72 -0.19 -20.95
CA LEU A 163 12.92 0.32 -22.07
C LEU A 163 13.45 -0.19 -23.41
N PHE A 164 14.76 -0.14 -23.63
CA PHE A 164 15.39 -0.64 -24.87
C PHE A 164 15.38 -2.16 -24.99
N ALA A 165 15.46 -2.90 -23.87
CA ALA A 165 15.39 -4.36 -23.88
C ALA A 165 13.97 -4.89 -24.17
N ARG A 166 12.96 -4.33 -23.48
CA ARG A 166 11.57 -4.84 -23.50
C ARG A 166 10.65 -4.13 -24.50
N GLY A 167 10.92 -2.86 -24.81
CA GLY A 167 10.05 -2.05 -25.66
C GLY A 167 8.96 -1.28 -24.91
N VAL A 168 8.47 -0.21 -25.54
CA VAL A 168 7.50 0.70 -24.92
C VAL A 168 6.07 0.13 -24.96
N TRP A 169 5.56 -0.18 -26.16
CA TRP A 169 4.14 -0.50 -26.43
C TRP A 169 3.89 -1.84 -27.14
N ALA A 170 4.91 -2.67 -27.30
CA ALA A 170 4.81 -3.88 -28.10
C ALA A 170 4.41 -5.09 -27.22
N GLY A 171 3.12 -5.25 -26.91
CA GLY A 171 2.51 -6.45 -26.30
C GLY A 171 2.67 -6.67 -24.78
N SER A 172 2.24 -7.83 -24.28
CA SER A 172 2.08 -8.16 -22.85
C SER A 172 3.37 -8.13 -22.02
N PHE A 173 4.53 -8.45 -22.61
CA PHE A 173 5.85 -8.38 -21.96
C PHE A 173 6.60 -7.05 -22.19
N SER A 174 5.88 -6.00 -22.62
CA SER A 174 6.45 -4.65 -22.74
C SER A 174 6.88 -4.08 -21.39
N PHE A 175 7.65 -3.00 -21.45
CA PHE A 175 7.96 -2.19 -20.27
C PHE A 175 6.69 -1.78 -19.51
N LEU A 176 5.67 -1.28 -20.22
CA LEU A 176 4.39 -0.86 -19.62
C LEU A 176 3.43 -2.01 -19.27
N GLY A 177 3.71 -3.24 -19.68
CA GLY A 177 2.87 -4.40 -19.34
C GLY A 177 3.13 -4.94 -17.93
N ASP A 178 4.30 -4.66 -17.37
CA ASP A 178 4.73 -5.17 -16.07
C ASP A 178 4.48 -4.11 -14.97
N PRO A 179 3.59 -4.37 -13.99
CA PRO A 179 3.30 -3.43 -12.90
C PRO A 179 4.54 -3.02 -12.09
N TRP A 180 5.54 -3.91 -12.01
CA TRP A 180 6.78 -3.64 -11.28
C TRP A 180 7.68 -2.62 -11.98
N ASN A 181 7.65 -2.60 -13.31
CA ASN A 181 8.36 -1.57 -14.08
C ASN A 181 7.63 -0.23 -13.99
N TRP A 182 6.30 -0.24 -13.92
CA TRP A 182 5.51 0.97 -13.64
C TRP A 182 5.85 1.59 -12.30
N LEU A 183 5.99 0.76 -11.25
CA LEU A 183 6.43 1.23 -9.93
C LEU A 183 7.80 1.94 -10.02
N ASP A 184 8.78 1.28 -10.63
CA ASP A 184 10.14 1.81 -10.77
C ASP A 184 10.19 3.11 -11.60
N PHE A 185 9.43 3.14 -12.70
CA PHE A 185 9.26 4.33 -13.54
C PHE A 185 8.61 5.48 -12.77
N SER A 186 7.49 5.22 -12.10
CA SER A 186 6.74 6.24 -11.35
C SER A 186 7.58 6.85 -10.25
N ILE A 187 8.35 6.04 -9.51
CA ILE A 187 9.25 6.53 -8.46
C ILE A 187 10.32 7.44 -9.08
N THR A 188 10.98 7.00 -10.15
CA THR A 188 12.05 7.78 -10.80
C THR A 188 11.53 9.08 -11.41
N VAL A 189 10.36 9.06 -12.05
CA VAL A 189 9.71 10.27 -12.60
C VAL A 189 9.35 11.23 -11.48
N PHE A 190 8.81 10.73 -10.37
CA PHE A 190 8.46 11.56 -9.22
C PHE A 190 9.70 12.22 -8.59
N GLU A 191 10.84 11.53 -8.53
CA GLU A 191 12.13 12.10 -8.11
C GLU A 191 12.59 13.22 -9.03
N VAL A 192 12.50 13.02 -10.36
CA VAL A 192 12.80 14.07 -11.35
C VAL A 192 11.89 15.28 -11.16
N ILE A 193 10.58 15.08 -11.01
CA ILE A 193 9.61 16.17 -10.81
C ILE A 193 9.93 16.97 -9.56
N ILE A 194 10.17 16.32 -8.41
CA ILE A 194 10.54 17.02 -7.16
C ILE A 194 11.83 17.82 -7.34
N ARG A 195 12.79 17.32 -8.12
CA ARG A 195 14.09 17.98 -8.29
C ARG A 195 14.03 19.23 -9.14
N TYR A 196 13.23 19.19 -10.22
CA TYR A 196 13.12 20.29 -11.19
C TYR A 196 11.94 21.23 -10.93
N SER A 197 10.99 20.82 -10.08
CA SER A 197 9.89 21.69 -9.71
C SER A 197 10.35 22.74 -8.70
N PRO A 198 10.04 24.03 -8.93
CA PRO A 198 10.25 25.09 -7.94
C PRO A 198 9.21 25.05 -6.81
N LEU A 199 8.40 24.00 -6.71
CA LEU A 199 7.34 23.86 -5.71
C LEU A 199 7.95 23.54 -4.33
N ASP A 200 8.42 24.59 -3.64
CA ASP A 200 8.67 24.62 -2.19
C ASP A 200 7.38 24.50 -1.36
N PHE A 201 6.23 24.18 -1.98
CA PHE A 201 4.91 24.36 -1.36
C PHE A 201 4.33 23.13 -0.67
N ILE A 202 4.91 21.93 -0.81
CA ILE A 202 4.32 20.73 -0.20
C ILE A 202 5.38 19.91 0.55
N PRO A 203 5.54 20.11 1.88
CA PRO A 203 6.43 19.28 2.71
C PRO A 203 6.06 17.79 2.66
N MET A 204 4.82 17.42 2.32
CA MET A 204 4.41 16.03 2.08
C MET A 204 5.11 15.37 0.86
N LEU A 205 5.45 16.12 -0.20
CA LEU A 205 6.21 15.56 -1.33
C LEU A 205 7.65 15.22 -0.93
N GLN A 206 8.18 15.90 0.09
CA GLN A 206 9.51 15.60 0.62
C GLN A 206 9.53 14.22 1.32
N THR A 207 8.44 13.83 1.97
CA THR A 207 8.28 12.50 2.58
C THR A 207 8.22 11.40 1.51
N ALA A 208 7.62 11.70 0.35
CA ALA A 208 7.53 10.77 -0.77
C ALA A 208 8.89 10.42 -1.41
N ARG A 209 9.99 11.10 -1.05
CA ARG A 209 11.36 10.64 -1.32
C ARG A 209 11.67 9.27 -0.71
N THR A 210 10.99 8.88 0.37
CA THR A 210 11.16 7.55 0.98
C THR A 210 10.58 6.41 0.13
N LEU A 211 9.72 6.71 -0.85
CA LEU A 211 9.14 5.70 -1.74
C LEU A 211 10.20 4.96 -2.58
N ARG A 212 11.40 5.52 -2.74
CA ARG A 212 12.50 4.86 -3.46
C ARG A 212 12.99 3.57 -2.82
N ILE A 213 12.71 3.35 -1.53
CA ILE A 213 12.93 2.06 -0.87
C ILE A 213 12.13 0.94 -1.56
N LEU A 214 10.99 1.27 -2.15
CA LEU A 214 10.15 0.31 -2.89
C LEU A 214 10.82 -0.20 -4.17
N LYS A 215 11.89 0.45 -4.67
CA LYS A 215 12.69 -0.05 -5.81
C LYS A 215 13.34 -1.41 -5.53
N ILE A 216 13.48 -1.80 -4.26
CA ILE A 216 13.96 -3.14 -3.87
C ILE A 216 12.98 -4.24 -4.33
N ILE A 217 11.67 -3.95 -4.39
CA ILE A 217 10.66 -4.94 -4.76
C ILE A 217 10.84 -5.44 -6.20
N PRO A 218 10.95 -4.57 -7.24
CA PRO A 218 11.25 -4.99 -8.60
C PRO A 218 12.55 -5.80 -8.79
N LEU A 219 13.54 -5.60 -7.91
CA LEU A 219 14.87 -6.21 -8.00
C LEU A 219 14.90 -7.65 -7.48
N ASN A 220 14.10 -7.97 -6.46
CA ASN A 220 14.07 -9.28 -5.83
C ASN A 220 12.79 -10.06 -6.16
N GLN A 221 12.92 -11.18 -6.86
CA GLN A 221 11.80 -12.05 -7.22
C GLN A 221 11.06 -12.61 -6.00
N GLY A 222 11.78 -12.91 -4.91
CA GLY A 222 11.16 -13.36 -3.66
C GLY A 222 10.25 -12.30 -3.05
N LEU A 223 10.68 -11.03 -3.09
CA LEU A 223 9.88 -9.92 -2.58
C LEU A 223 8.65 -9.64 -3.45
N LYS A 224 8.75 -9.77 -4.77
CA LYS A 224 7.58 -9.70 -5.67
C LYS A 224 6.53 -10.76 -5.33
N SER A 225 6.97 -11.99 -5.08
CA SER A 225 6.08 -13.09 -4.68
C SER A 225 5.37 -12.75 -3.38
N LEU A 226 6.11 -12.32 -2.35
CA LEU A 226 5.55 -11.92 -1.06
C LEU A 226 4.51 -10.79 -1.20
N VAL A 227 4.82 -9.74 -1.95
CA VAL A 227 3.86 -8.64 -2.18
C VAL A 227 2.65 -9.12 -2.98
N GLY A 228 2.84 -10.01 -3.95
CA GLY A 228 1.74 -10.65 -4.69
C GLY A 228 0.79 -11.41 -3.77
N VAL A 229 1.33 -12.21 -2.85
CA VAL A 229 0.55 -12.92 -1.83
C VAL A 229 -0.18 -11.93 -0.91
N LEU A 230 0.48 -10.87 -0.46
CA LEU A 230 -0.15 -9.83 0.37
C LEU A 230 -1.33 -9.15 -0.34
N ILE A 231 -1.19 -8.81 -1.63
CA ILE A 231 -2.26 -8.21 -2.43
C ILE A 231 -3.41 -9.20 -2.61
N HIS A 232 -3.11 -10.49 -2.81
CA HIS A 232 -4.13 -11.54 -2.90
C HIS A 232 -4.92 -11.68 -1.59
N CYS A 233 -4.22 -11.71 -0.45
CA CYS A 233 -4.85 -11.71 0.87
C CYS A 233 -5.73 -10.48 1.08
N LEU A 234 -5.25 -9.29 0.67
CA LEU A 234 -6.03 -8.05 0.78
C LEU A 234 -7.31 -8.11 -0.04
N LYS A 235 -7.27 -8.64 -1.27
CA LYS A 235 -8.46 -8.80 -2.12
C LYS A 235 -9.53 -9.68 -1.48
N LYS A 236 -9.12 -10.76 -0.81
CA LYS A 236 -10.04 -11.63 -0.06
C LYS A 236 -10.67 -10.92 1.15
N LEU A 237 -9.94 -10.00 1.78
CA LEU A 237 -10.43 -9.23 2.92
C LEU A 237 -11.39 -8.09 2.55
N ILE A 238 -11.53 -7.71 1.27
CA ILE A 238 -12.34 -6.54 0.87
C ILE A 238 -13.80 -6.68 1.35
N GLY A 239 -14.41 -7.86 1.17
CA GLY A 239 -15.79 -8.09 1.61
C GLY A 239 -15.97 -7.92 3.12
N VAL A 240 -15.00 -8.43 3.89
CA VAL A 240 -14.92 -8.27 5.34
C VAL A 240 -14.76 -6.79 5.72
N ILE A 241 -13.85 -6.06 5.06
CA ILE A 241 -13.62 -4.63 5.34
C ILE A 241 -14.91 -3.83 5.11
N ILE A 242 -15.63 -4.09 4.03
CA ILE A 242 -16.92 -3.42 3.72
C ILE A 242 -17.95 -3.72 4.81
N LEU A 243 -18.08 -4.98 5.23
CA LEU A 243 -19.00 -5.38 6.29
C LEU A 243 -18.64 -4.72 7.64
N THR A 244 -17.35 -4.65 7.97
CA THR A 244 -16.85 -3.95 9.16
C THR A 244 -17.24 -2.48 9.15
N LEU A 245 -17.00 -1.79 8.03
CA LEU A 245 -17.33 -0.37 7.87
C LEU A 245 -18.84 -0.12 7.99
N PHE A 246 -19.66 -1.04 7.52
CA PHE A 246 -21.12 -0.96 7.66
C PHE A 246 -21.56 -1.02 9.13
N PHE A 247 -21.11 -2.02 9.90
CA PHE A 247 -21.44 -2.11 11.33
C PHE A 247 -20.89 -0.94 12.14
N LEU A 248 -19.63 -0.53 11.88
CA LEU A 248 -19.04 0.65 12.49
C LEU A 248 -19.90 1.90 12.22
N SER A 249 -20.38 2.07 10.99
CA SER A 249 -21.23 3.22 10.62
C SER A 249 -22.55 3.24 11.41
N ILE A 250 -23.22 2.10 11.57
CA ILE A 250 -24.46 1.99 12.35
C ILE A 250 -24.21 2.41 13.80
N PHE A 251 -23.21 1.81 14.46
CA PHE A 251 -22.92 2.15 15.85
C PHE A 251 -22.45 3.60 16.01
N SER A 252 -21.80 4.18 14.99
CA SER A 252 -21.36 5.57 15.01
C SER A 252 -22.52 6.54 15.01
N LEU A 253 -23.57 6.25 14.24
CA LEU A 253 -24.81 7.04 14.26
C LEU A 253 -25.52 6.95 15.61
N ILE A 254 -25.58 5.75 16.20
CA ILE A 254 -26.15 5.54 17.54
C ILE A 254 -25.33 6.30 18.59
N GLY A 255 -24.00 6.15 18.58
CA GLY A 255 -23.09 6.81 19.51
C GLY A 255 -23.13 8.33 19.39
N MET A 256 -23.20 8.87 18.18
CA MET A 256 -23.45 10.30 17.95
C MET A 256 -24.78 10.73 18.57
N GLY A 257 -25.85 9.98 18.33
CA GLY A 257 -27.16 10.29 18.90
C GLY A 257 -27.17 10.34 20.43
N PHE A 258 -26.34 9.54 21.11
CA PHE A 258 -26.23 9.55 22.56
C PHE A 258 -25.25 10.58 23.13
N PHE A 259 -24.13 10.83 22.45
CA PHE A 259 -22.98 11.52 23.04
C PHE A 259 -22.63 12.86 22.39
N MET A 260 -23.44 13.34 21.45
CA MET A 260 -23.17 14.59 20.72
C MET A 260 -22.97 15.79 21.67
N GLY A 261 -21.74 16.29 21.72
CA GLY A 261 -21.34 17.41 22.55
C GLY A 261 -21.31 17.16 24.06
N ASN A 262 -21.47 15.91 24.51
CA ASN A 262 -21.38 15.58 25.94
C ASN A 262 -19.94 15.74 26.45
N LEU A 263 -18.94 15.43 25.61
CA LEU A 263 -17.52 15.57 25.95
C LEU A 263 -17.04 17.04 26.09
N LYS A 264 -17.92 18.02 25.85
CA LYS A 264 -17.65 19.44 26.13
C LYS A 264 -18.09 19.89 27.52
N HIS A 265 -18.74 19.02 28.29
CA HIS A 265 -19.19 19.36 29.64
C HIS A 265 -18.00 19.41 30.60
N LYS A 266 -17.82 20.57 31.26
CA LYS A 266 -16.72 20.85 32.19
C LYS A 266 -17.26 21.54 33.44
N CYS A 267 -16.57 21.32 34.56
CA CYS A 267 -16.89 22.01 35.82
C CYS A 267 -16.36 23.45 35.81
N PHE A 268 -17.27 24.42 35.88
CA PHE A 268 -16.97 25.86 35.86
C PHE A 268 -17.31 26.50 37.21
N ARG A 269 -16.40 27.33 37.74
CA ARG A 269 -16.56 27.96 39.07
C ARG A 269 -17.75 28.93 39.12
N TRP A 270 -18.63 28.79 40.12
CA TRP A 270 -19.82 29.63 40.33
C TRP A 270 -20.18 29.76 41.82
N PRO A 271 -20.55 30.95 42.34
CA PRO A 271 -20.59 32.26 41.69
C PRO A 271 -19.20 32.92 41.58
N GLN A 272 -19.01 33.81 40.60
CA GLN A 272 -17.80 34.63 40.54
C GLN A 272 -17.89 35.74 41.59
N GLU A 273 -17.05 35.68 42.62
CA GLU A 273 -17.07 36.59 43.79
C GLU A 273 -16.80 38.08 43.45
N ASN A 274 -16.52 38.45 42.20
CA ASN A 274 -16.02 39.78 41.81
C ASN A 274 -16.80 40.52 40.70
N GLU A 275 -18.08 40.23 40.45
CA GLU A 275 -18.92 41.13 39.65
C GLU A 275 -19.80 42.00 40.57
N ASN A 276 -19.20 43.08 41.10
CA ASN A 276 -19.97 44.22 41.57
C ASN A 276 -20.85 44.72 40.42
N GLU A 277 -22.15 44.80 40.67
CA GLU A 277 -23.19 45.49 39.91
C GLU A 277 -22.69 46.30 38.69
N THR A 278 -22.80 45.74 37.48
CA THR A 278 -23.07 46.48 36.23
C THR A 278 -23.04 45.57 35.00
N LEU A 279 -23.86 44.50 34.93
CA LEU A 279 -24.28 43.98 33.62
C LEU A 279 -25.49 43.03 33.64
N HIS A 280 -26.67 43.51 34.01
CA HIS A 280 -27.91 42.99 33.42
C HIS A 280 -27.98 43.39 31.93
N ASN A 281 -27.02 42.95 31.10
CA ASN A 281 -27.09 42.90 29.63
C ASN A 281 -25.79 42.37 29.01
N ARG A 282 -25.37 41.17 29.41
CA ARG A 282 -24.64 40.31 28.46
C ARG A 282 -25.50 39.10 28.17
N THR A 283 -26.34 39.25 27.15
CA THR A 283 -26.55 38.23 26.10
C THR A 283 -25.21 37.94 25.38
N GLY A 284 -24.16 37.70 26.17
CA GLY A 284 -22.85 37.31 25.72
C GLY A 284 -22.91 35.82 25.46
N ASN A 285 -22.83 35.46 24.18
CA ASN A 285 -22.78 34.07 23.73
C ASN A 285 -21.76 33.28 24.58
N PRO A 286 -22.15 32.18 25.28
CA PRO A 286 -21.25 31.40 26.16
C PRO A 286 -20.07 30.73 25.42
N TYR A 287 -19.92 30.99 24.13
CA TYR A 287 -18.93 30.42 23.23
C TYR A 287 -17.51 31.01 23.36
N TYR A 288 -17.30 32.09 24.11
CA TYR A 288 -15.97 32.69 24.29
C TYR A 288 -15.66 33.02 25.76
N ILE A 289 -15.64 31.99 26.61
CA ILE A 289 -14.99 32.10 27.94
C ILE A 289 -13.51 31.75 27.74
N ARG A 290 -12.62 32.71 28.03
CA ARG A 290 -11.17 32.57 27.88
C ARG A 290 -10.63 31.55 28.91
N GLU A 291 -10.02 30.48 28.38
CA GLU A 291 -9.58 29.25 29.05
C GLU A 291 -8.37 29.46 29.98
N THR A 292 -8.53 29.12 31.26
CA THR A 292 -7.73 28.14 32.06
C THR A 292 -7.97 28.27 33.57
N GLU A 293 -8.38 29.43 34.07
CA GLU A 293 -8.46 29.66 35.54
C GLU A 293 -9.82 29.31 36.17
N ASN A 294 -10.90 29.29 35.38
CA ASN A 294 -12.26 29.11 35.92
C ASN A 294 -12.80 27.67 35.80
N PHE A 295 -12.04 26.77 35.16
CA PHE A 295 -12.40 25.35 35.06
C PHE A 295 -11.66 24.55 36.12
N TYR A 296 -12.30 23.49 36.62
CA TYR A 296 -11.66 22.60 37.58
C TYR A 296 -10.72 21.62 36.88
N TYR A 297 -9.48 21.53 37.36
CA TYR A 297 -8.47 20.57 36.90
C TYR A 297 -8.07 19.65 38.06
N LEU A 298 -7.97 18.35 37.77
CA LEU A 298 -7.38 17.40 38.71
C LEU A 298 -5.86 17.59 38.75
N GLU A 299 -5.26 17.32 39.91
CA GLU A 299 -3.83 17.45 40.10
C GLU A 299 -3.06 16.52 39.14
N GLY A 300 -2.19 17.10 38.30
CA GLY A 300 -1.43 16.37 37.28
C GLY A 300 -2.14 16.17 35.93
N GLU A 301 -3.43 16.53 35.81
CA GLU A 301 -4.18 16.39 34.56
C GLU A 301 -4.12 17.63 33.68
N ARG A 302 -4.01 17.43 32.35
CA ARG A 302 -3.94 18.53 31.36
C ARG A 302 -5.31 19.05 30.93
N TYR A 303 -6.35 18.25 31.10
CA TYR A 303 -7.70 18.57 30.67
C TYR A 303 -8.60 18.81 31.88
N ALA A 304 -9.55 19.74 31.72
CA ALA A 304 -10.52 20.03 32.76
C ALA A 304 -11.41 18.81 33.05
N LEU A 305 -11.86 18.69 34.29
CA LEU A 305 -12.71 17.59 34.72
C LEU A 305 -14.04 17.58 33.95
N LEU A 306 -14.34 16.44 33.35
CA LEU A 306 -15.62 16.19 32.68
C LEU A 306 -16.74 15.99 33.70
N CYS A 307 -17.92 16.53 33.38
CA CYS A 307 -19.10 16.41 34.23
C CYS A 307 -20.34 16.09 33.40
N GLY A 308 -21.41 15.66 34.06
CA GLY A 308 -22.71 15.47 33.43
C GLY A 308 -23.85 15.94 34.33
N ASN A 309 -24.98 16.28 33.74
CA ASN A 309 -26.15 16.76 34.48
C ASN A 309 -27.01 15.62 35.06
N ARG A 310 -26.68 14.36 34.73
CA ARG A 310 -27.38 13.19 35.27
C ARG A 310 -26.81 12.80 36.64
N THR A 311 -27.66 12.21 37.48
CA THR A 311 -27.29 11.76 38.83
C THR A 311 -26.20 10.69 38.83
N ASP A 312 -26.11 9.89 37.76
CA ASP A 312 -25.15 8.81 37.58
C ASP A 312 -23.88 9.24 36.81
N ALA A 313 -23.77 10.51 36.44
CA ALA A 313 -22.60 11.10 35.76
C ALA A 313 -21.61 11.70 36.76
N GLY A 314 -20.48 12.20 36.26
CA GLY A 314 -19.48 12.92 37.03
C GLY A 314 -20.06 14.22 37.60
N GLN A 315 -19.98 14.38 38.91
CA GLN A 315 -20.43 15.59 39.60
C GLN A 315 -19.26 16.57 39.80
N CYS A 316 -19.59 17.86 39.82
CA CYS A 316 -18.62 18.90 40.11
C CYS A 316 -18.42 19.08 41.61
N PRO A 317 -17.22 19.50 42.05
CA PRO A 317 -16.98 19.85 43.44
C PRO A 317 -17.77 21.11 43.86
N GLU A 318 -17.87 21.35 45.16
CA GLU A 318 -18.57 22.52 45.70
C GLU A 318 -18.01 23.84 45.13
N GLY A 319 -18.91 24.77 44.77
CA GLY A 319 -18.55 26.01 44.09
C GLY A 319 -18.28 25.89 42.59
N TYR A 320 -18.59 24.74 41.98
CA TYR A 320 -18.54 24.54 40.52
C TYR A 320 -19.86 24.02 39.97
N VAL A 321 -20.24 24.49 38.79
CA VAL A 321 -21.44 24.09 38.04
C VAL A 321 -21.01 23.47 36.72
N CYS A 322 -21.72 22.42 36.31
CA CYS A 322 -21.45 21.75 35.05
C CYS A 322 -21.98 22.55 33.86
N VAL A 323 -21.10 22.98 32.96
CA VAL A 323 -21.46 23.77 31.77
C VAL A 323 -20.82 23.18 30.52
N LYS A 324 -21.48 23.35 29.37
CA LYS A 324 -20.95 22.90 28.08
C LYS A 324 -20.07 23.99 27.47
N ALA A 325 -18.75 23.86 27.57
CA ALA A 325 -17.81 24.90 27.13
C ALA A 325 -16.44 24.36 26.71
N GLY A 326 -15.79 25.08 25.78
CA GLY A 326 -14.42 24.81 25.33
C GLY A 326 -14.28 23.64 24.35
N ILE A 327 -13.03 23.19 24.20
CA ILE A 327 -12.63 22.14 23.25
C ILE A 327 -12.85 20.74 23.85
N ASN A 328 -13.16 19.75 23.01
CA ASN A 328 -13.21 18.33 23.38
C ASN A 328 -11.84 17.82 23.88
N PRO A 329 -11.78 16.70 24.62
CA PRO A 329 -10.53 16.08 25.07
C PRO A 329 -9.58 15.74 23.91
N ASP A 330 -8.32 15.45 24.25
CA ASP A 330 -7.29 15.03 23.29
C ASP A 330 -7.12 16.02 22.13
N GLN A 331 -6.96 17.31 22.44
CA GLN A 331 -6.85 18.40 21.46
C GLN A 331 -8.04 18.49 20.48
N GLY A 332 -9.20 17.93 20.85
CA GLY A 332 -10.38 17.91 20.00
C GLY A 332 -10.60 16.63 19.22
N PHE A 333 -9.64 15.69 19.21
CA PHE A 333 -9.72 14.45 18.43
C PHE A 333 -10.73 13.44 18.97
N THR A 334 -10.95 13.42 20.29
CA THR A 334 -11.90 12.49 20.91
C THR A 334 -13.26 13.16 21.06
N ASN A 335 -14.18 12.89 20.13
CA ASN A 335 -15.54 13.44 20.19
C ASN A 335 -16.58 12.60 19.40
N PHE A 336 -17.85 12.84 19.69
CA PHE A 336 -19.01 12.29 18.97
C PHE A 336 -19.85 13.41 18.34
N ASP A 337 -19.23 14.55 18.02
CA ASP A 337 -19.95 15.74 17.51
C ASP A 337 -20.29 15.63 16.02
N SER A 338 -19.58 14.77 15.30
CA SER A 338 -19.76 14.53 13.86
C SER A 338 -19.60 13.06 13.53
N PHE A 339 -20.12 12.65 12.37
CA PHE A 339 -20.06 11.26 11.92
C PHE A 339 -18.63 10.72 11.82
N GLY A 340 -17.72 11.48 11.23
CA GLY A 340 -16.33 11.05 11.06
C GLY A 340 -15.60 10.82 12.38
N TRP A 341 -15.77 11.74 13.35
CA TRP A 341 -15.16 11.59 14.67
C TRP A 341 -15.79 10.46 15.49
N ALA A 342 -17.11 10.28 15.42
CA ALA A 342 -17.80 9.15 16.05
C ALA A 342 -17.33 7.80 15.46
N LEU A 343 -17.17 7.74 14.12
CA LEU A 343 -16.63 6.58 13.43
C LEU A 343 -15.20 6.27 13.86
N PHE A 344 -14.35 7.29 13.97
CA PHE A 344 -12.97 7.12 14.43
C PHE A 344 -12.91 6.67 15.89
N ALA A 345 -13.75 7.23 16.77
CA ALA A 345 -13.83 6.83 18.19
C ALA A 345 -14.27 5.38 18.35
N LEU A 346 -15.24 4.91 17.55
CA LEU A 346 -15.65 3.50 17.56
C LEU A 346 -14.68 2.57 16.85
N PHE A 347 -13.95 3.04 15.83
CA PHE A 347 -12.86 2.28 15.25
C PHE A 347 -11.75 2.04 16.27
N ARG A 348 -11.37 3.07 17.04
CA ARG A 348 -10.46 2.95 18.19
C ARG A 348 -10.96 1.90 19.20
N LEU A 349 -12.27 1.88 19.46
CA LEU A 349 -12.91 0.87 20.31
C LEU A 349 -12.76 -0.55 19.74
N MET A 350 -13.05 -0.72 18.45
CA MET A 350 -12.95 -1.99 17.74
C MET A 350 -11.51 -2.52 17.75
N ALA A 351 -10.54 -1.64 17.53
CA ALA A 351 -9.11 -1.96 17.53
C ALA A 351 -8.54 -2.23 18.93
N GLN A 352 -9.31 -2.00 19.99
CA GLN A 352 -8.87 -2.07 21.40
C GLN A 352 -7.64 -1.16 21.66
N ASP A 353 -7.61 0.02 21.04
CA ASP A 353 -6.53 0.99 21.22
C ASP A 353 -6.89 2.03 22.29
N TYR A 354 -6.35 1.84 23.49
CA TYR A 354 -6.61 2.67 24.68
C TYR A 354 -8.13 2.92 24.94
N PRO A 355 -8.99 1.89 24.88
CA PRO A 355 -10.44 2.06 24.94
C PRO A 355 -10.95 2.52 26.31
N GLU A 356 -10.22 2.21 27.38
CA GLU A 356 -10.55 2.54 28.77
C GLU A 356 -10.73 4.05 28.98
N VAL A 357 -9.88 4.87 28.37
CA VAL A 357 -10.00 6.33 28.50
C VAL A 357 -11.25 6.85 27.80
N LEU A 358 -11.61 6.28 26.64
CA LEU A 358 -12.84 6.65 25.96
C LEU A 358 -14.08 6.24 26.78
N TYR A 359 -14.08 5.05 27.39
CA TYR A 359 -15.14 4.62 28.29
C TYR A 359 -15.28 5.60 29.46
N HIS A 360 -14.19 5.87 30.17
CA HIS A 360 -14.21 6.74 31.34
C HIS A 360 -14.70 8.15 30.98
N GLN A 361 -14.19 8.76 29.91
CA GLN A 361 -14.60 10.09 29.48
C GLN A 361 -16.11 10.18 29.19
N ILE A 362 -16.66 9.20 28.47
CA ILE A 362 -18.09 9.19 28.13
C ILE A 362 -18.96 8.90 29.35
N LEU A 363 -18.55 8.00 30.24
CA LEU A 363 -19.29 7.69 31.46
C LEU A 363 -19.29 8.87 32.45
N TYR A 364 -18.17 9.59 32.58
CA TYR A 364 -18.12 10.82 33.38
C TYR A 364 -19.00 11.93 32.80
N ALA A 365 -19.03 12.09 31.47
CA ALA A 365 -19.81 13.13 30.83
C ALA A 365 -21.32 12.81 30.72
N SER A 366 -21.68 11.55 30.47
CA SER A 366 -23.04 11.16 30.07
C SER A 366 -23.77 10.31 31.12
N GLY A 367 -23.05 9.66 32.02
CA GLY A 367 -23.61 8.76 33.04
C GLY A 367 -23.16 7.30 32.89
N LYS A 368 -23.10 6.60 34.02
CA LYS A 368 -22.73 5.18 34.12
C LYS A 368 -23.67 4.24 33.36
N VAL A 369 -24.93 4.59 33.15
CA VAL A 369 -25.91 3.75 32.40
C VAL A 369 -25.42 3.42 30.99
N TYR A 370 -24.65 4.34 30.36
CA TYR A 370 -24.11 4.12 29.01
C TYR A 370 -22.99 3.08 28.94
N MET A 371 -22.59 2.49 30.07
CA MET A 371 -21.72 1.31 30.08
C MET A 371 -22.30 0.16 29.25
N ILE A 372 -23.64 0.03 29.22
CA ILE A 372 -24.34 -0.98 28.41
C ILE A 372 -24.01 -0.83 26.92
N PHE A 373 -23.96 0.40 26.41
CA PHE A 373 -23.61 0.66 25.01
C PHE A 373 -22.22 0.10 24.69
N PHE A 374 -21.23 0.41 25.53
CA PHE A 374 -19.86 -0.07 25.32
C PHE A 374 -19.73 -1.58 25.49
N VAL A 375 -20.41 -2.19 26.46
CA VAL A 375 -20.41 -3.64 26.62
C VAL A 375 -20.97 -4.33 25.38
N VAL A 376 -22.11 -3.86 24.85
CA VAL A 376 -22.72 -4.41 23.64
C VAL A 376 -21.79 -4.25 22.43
N VAL A 377 -21.26 -3.05 22.20
CA VAL A 377 -20.39 -2.78 21.05
C VAL A 377 -19.08 -3.57 21.14
N SER A 378 -18.43 -3.58 22.31
CA SER A 378 -17.17 -4.31 22.51
C SER A 378 -17.36 -5.82 22.42
N PHE A 379 -18.48 -6.36 22.91
CA PHE A 379 -18.81 -7.78 22.75
C PHE A 379 -19.03 -8.15 21.28
N LEU A 380 -19.82 -7.35 20.56
CA LEU A 380 -20.08 -7.58 19.14
C LEU A 380 -18.80 -7.47 18.29
N PHE A 381 -17.96 -6.46 18.54
CA PHE A 381 -16.69 -6.32 17.84
C PHE A 381 -15.69 -7.44 18.19
N SER A 382 -15.63 -7.88 19.43
CA SER A 382 -14.76 -9.01 19.82
C SER A 382 -15.19 -10.30 19.14
N PHE A 383 -16.51 -10.60 19.13
CA PHE A 383 -17.05 -11.76 18.43
C PHE A 383 -16.80 -11.68 16.93
N TYR A 384 -17.00 -10.50 16.34
CA TYR A 384 -16.74 -10.25 14.94
C TYR A 384 -15.26 -10.47 14.59
N MET A 385 -14.32 -9.89 15.36
CA MET A 385 -12.88 -10.07 15.14
C MET A 385 -12.46 -11.53 15.28
N ALA A 386 -12.99 -12.27 16.26
CA ALA A 386 -12.74 -13.70 16.39
C ALA A 386 -13.28 -14.49 15.18
N SER A 387 -14.48 -14.15 14.70
CA SER A 387 -15.09 -14.76 13.52
C SER A 387 -14.29 -14.50 12.25
N LEU A 388 -13.73 -13.29 12.10
CA LEU A 388 -12.85 -12.94 10.99
C LEU A 388 -11.55 -13.73 11.03
N PHE A 389 -10.92 -13.83 12.20
CA PHE A 389 -9.68 -14.59 12.36
C PHE A 389 -9.89 -16.07 12.01
N LEU A 390 -10.96 -16.68 12.51
CA LEU A 390 -11.34 -18.05 12.17
C LEU A 390 -11.64 -18.23 10.68
N GLY A 391 -12.35 -17.28 10.07
CA GLY A 391 -12.66 -17.32 8.63
C GLY A 391 -11.41 -17.22 7.75
N ILE A 392 -10.46 -16.36 8.11
CA ILE A 392 -9.18 -16.24 7.39
C ILE A 392 -8.35 -17.51 7.56
N LEU A 393 -8.27 -18.07 8.77
CA LEU A 393 -7.56 -19.33 9.02
C LEU A 393 -8.18 -20.50 8.24
N ALA A 394 -9.50 -20.59 8.19
CA ALA A 394 -10.20 -21.62 7.42
C ALA A 394 -9.90 -21.49 5.92
N MET A 395 -9.97 -20.28 5.37
CA MET A 395 -9.59 -20.03 3.97
C MET A 395 -8.14 -20.40 3.68
N ALA A 396 -7.20 -20.04 4.57
CA ALA A 396 -5.79 -20.38 4.40
C ALA A 396 -5.56 -21.90 4.43
N TYR A 397 -6.24 -22.61 5.33
CA TYR A 397 -6.16 -24.07 5.44
C TYR A 397 -6.77 -24.79 4.23
N GLU A 398 -7.85 -24.27 3.66
CA GLU A 398 -8.44 -24.83 2.44
C GLU A 398 -7.53 -24.65 1.22
N GLU A 399 -6.82 -23.52 1.13
CA GLU A 399 -5.84 -23.27 0.05
C GLU A 399 -4.58 -24.13 0.16
N GLU A 400 -4.12 -24.48 1.36
CA GLU A 400 -2.99 -25.42 1.52
C GLU A 400 -3.36 -26.88 1.20
N LYS A 401 -4.65 -27.22 1.24
CA LYS A 401 -5.14 -28.58 1.01
C LYS A 401 -5.47 -28.87 -0.46
N GLN A 402 -5.63 -27.83 -1.29
CA GLN A 402 -5.75 -27.92 -2.75
C GLN A 402 -4.37 -27.91 -3.40
#